data_AF-A0AAD3HMN7-F1
#
_entry.id   AF-A0AAD3HMN7-F1
#
_cell.length_a   1.000
_cell.length_b   1.000
_cell.length_c   1.000
_cell.angle_alpha   90.00
_cell.angle_beta   90.00
_cell.angle_gamma   90.00
#
_symmetry.space_group_name_H-M   'P 1'
#
loop_
_entity.id
_entity.type
_entity.pdbx_description
1 polymer ?
#
loop_
_entity_poly.entity_id
_entity_poly.type
_entity_poly.pdbx_seq_one_letter_code
_entity_poly.pdbx_strand_id
1 'polypeptide(L)'
;MGHGWRRVMENVRQKVGADRTFKATSNARNEAMFKEATEFCSHLRLLERDLRSMHKEIDGKFTNLRIILSSPLPRAYEEGLNGAVPCSEEAKLIGQGVGLEILQQASNNLWSRLDDEVIKPLRSWLVAYRTVCDRMAKLEALRLELDSRRRTVDSLTDKLERLEKTQPSPQQKEKHEQEMEKVAQLLQHKRDKLSRTQHAYRELEQTVFNSLNTLIKDTGVLRDYTGLSLQIIQDCFQKSHAAFSTATPLLDYNSTSDNLFNQHQSPYQQLPVMEKAQSERVHMLRQLTEQRPMVGRAASAKDADRGAAVYAVADDGGDAYGIDQQMQPQVGMQPYADLAPNVGPMAGAGVNPYQGAYQQNPHAARYMPNPSPTAWQAQAMQY
;
A
#
# COMPACT_ATOMS: atom_id res chain seq x y z
N MET A 1 -30.44 27.17 2.45
CA MET A 1 -29.87 25.80 2.42
C MET A 1 -28.40 25.87 2.01
N GLY A 2 -27.50 25.38 2.87
CA GLY A 2 -26.06 25.37 2.59
C GLY A 2 -25.66 24.41 1.45
N HIS A 3 -24.46 24.60 0.90
CA HIS A 3 -23.90 23.75 -0.17
C HIS A 3 -23.74 22.27 0.24
N GLY A 4 -23.52 21.99 1.53
CA GLY A 4 -23.47 20.62 2.06
C GLY A 4 -24.80 19.86 1.92
N TRP A 5 -25.91 20.48 2.34
CA TRP A 5 -27.23 19.84 2.31
C TRP A 5 -27.68 19.45 0.90
N ARG A 6 -27.37 20.31 -0.09
CA ARG A 6 -27.66 20.01 -1.50
C ARG A 6 -26.97 18.74 -2.00
N ARG A 7 -25.68 18.55 -1.66
CA ARG A 7 -24.92 17.36 -2.04
C ARG A 7 -25.49 16.10 -1.40
N VAL A 8 -25.85 16.18 -0.11
CA VAL A 8 -26.46 15.06 0.62
C VAL A 8 -27.80 14.66 -0.01
N MET A 9 -28.69 15.63 -0.25
CA MET A 9 -29.98 15.37 -0.87
C MET A 9 -29.85 14.80 -2.29
N GLU A 10 -28.88 15.27 -3.08
CA GLU A 10 -28.62 14.73 -4.41
C GLU A 10 -28.13 13.27 -4.34
N ASN A 11 -27.22 12.96 -3.41
CA ASN A 11 -26.76 11.59 -3.20
C ASN A 11 -27.92 10.65 -2.84
N VAL A 12 -28.78 11.05 -1.90
CA VAL A 12 -29.98 10.28 -1.54
C VAL A 12 -30.91 10.11 -2.74
N ARG A 13 -31.15 11.16 -3.52
CA ARG A 13 -32.03 11.12 -4.69
C ARG A 13 -31.50 10.18 -5.78
N GLN A 14 -30.19 10.19 -6.03
CA GLN A 14 -29.54 9.28 -6.98
C GLN A 14 -29.63 7.82 -6.51
N LYS A 15 -29.43 7.56 -5.22
CA LYS A 15 -29.55 6.20 -4.63
C LYS A 15 -30.97 5.65 -4.65
N VAL A 16 -31.97 6.49 -4.40
CA VAL A 16 -33.39 6.09 -4.38
C VAL A 16 -33.95 5.87 -5.80
N GLY A 17 -33.26 6.35 -6.84
CA GLY A 17 -33.73 6.21 -8.22
C GLY A 17 -35.03 6.98 -8.48
N ALA A 18 -35.26 8.07 -7.74
CA ALA A 18 -36.51 8.84 -7.76
C ALA A 18 -36.79 9.51 -9.12
N ASP A 19 -35.81 9.56 -10.01
CA ASP A 19 -35.94 10.21 -11.32
C ASP A 19 -35.29 9.36 -12.42
N ARG A 20 -36.11 8.57 -13.12
CA ARG A 20 -35.66 7.59 -14.13
C ARG A 20 -35.14 8.24 -15.41
N THR A 21 -35.51 9.49 -15.69
CA THR A 21 -35.07 10.20 -16.91
C THR A 21 -33.73 10.89 -16.71
N PHE A 22 -33.38 11.24 -15.47
CA PHE A 22 -32.13 11.90 -15.16
C PHE A 22 -30.95 10.94 -15.20
N LYS A 23 -29.98 11.21 -16.09
CA LYS A 23 -28.70 10.50 -16.16
C LYS A 23 -27.65 11.23 -15.33
N ALA A 24 -27.23 10.60 -14.23
CA ALA A 24 -26.17 11.09 -13.37
C ALA A 24 -24.86 11.25 -14.16
N THR A 25 -24.04 12.23 -13.77
CA THR A 25 -22.71 12.40 -14.37
C THR A 25 -21.86 11.19 -14.00
N SER A 26 -21.26 10.53 -14.99
CA SER A 26 -20.45 9.32 -14.76
C SER A 26 -19.04 9.66 -14.32
N ASN A 27 -18.54 8.95 -13.31
CA ASN A 27 -17.13 8.94 -12.88
C ASN A 27 -16.58 7.49 -12.84
N ALA A 28 -17.26 6.56 -13.51
CA ALA A 28 -17.04 5.12 -13.37
C ALA A 28 -15.59 4.69 -13.68
N ARG A 29 -14.93 5.38 -14.63
CA ARG A 29 -13.52 5.10 -14.99
C ARG A 29 -12.58 5.33 -13.80
N ASN A 30 -12.68 6.49 -13.17
CA ASN A 30 -11.80 6.83 -12.05
C ASN A 30 -12.14 5.98 -10.82
N GLU A 31 -13.42 5.65 -10.61
CA GLU A 31 -13.85 4.75 -9.54
C GLU A 31 -13.26 3.34 -9.69
N ALA A 32 -13.27 2.78 -10.90
CA ALA A 32 -12.65 1.48 -11.18
C ALA A 32 -11.14 1.51 -10.88
N MET A 33 -10.41 2.49 -11.43
CA MET A 33 -8.98 2.68 -11.17
C MET A 33 -8.68 2.87 -9.67
N PHE A 34 -9.51 3.64 -8.97
CA PHE A 34 -9.35 3.92 -7.55
C PHE A 34 -9.63 2.67 -6.68
N LYS A 35 -10.61 1.85 -7.07
CA LYS A 35 -10.90 0.58 -6.41
C LYS A 35 -9.71 -0.37 -6.48
N GLU A 36 -9.15 -0.58 -7.67
CA GLU A 36 -7.96 -1.41 -7.87
C GLU A 36 -6.76 -0.88 -7.05
N ALA A 37 -6.52 0.43 -7.08
CA ALA A 37 -5.46 1.06 -6.27
C ALA A 37 -5.70 0.89 -4.76
N THR A 38 -6.95 0.86 -4.32
CA THR A 38 -7.31 0.67 -2.90
C THR A 38 -7.07 -0.76 -2.44
N GLU A 39 -7.48 -1.75 -3.23
CA GLU A 39 -7.18 -3.16 -2.98
C GLU A 39 -5.66 -3.36 -2.90
N PHE A 40 -4.94 -2.79 -3.86
CA PHE A 40 -3.49 -2.88 -3.90
C PHE A 40 -2.78 -2.19 -2.71
N CYS A 41 -3.29 -1.04 -2.27
CA CYS A 41 -2.81 -0.33 -1.07
C CYS A 41 -2.87 -1.21 0.19
N SER A 42 -3.88 -2.08 0.31
CA SER A 42 -4.00 -3.00 1.44
C SER A 42 -2.85 -4.03 1.47
N HIS A 43 -2.47 -4.57 0.31
CA HIS A 43 -1.35 -5.50 0.17
C HIS A 43 0.00 -4.84 0.49
N LEU A 44 0.19 -3.58 0.08
CA LEU A 44 1.42 -2.86 0.38
C LEU A 44 1.61 -2.59 1.88
N ARG A 45 0.54 -2.24 2.59
CA ARG A 45 0.60 -2.05 4.05
C ARG A 45 0.93 -3.35 4.77
N LEU A 46 0.40 -4.47 4.28
CA LEU A 46 0.73 -5.80 4.79
C LEU A 46 2.21 -6.12 4.56
N LEU A 47 2.71 -5.94 3.34
CA LEU A 47 4.12 -6.15 3.01
C LEU A 47 5.06 -5.29 3.87
N GLU A 48 4.78 -3.99 4.02
CA GLU A 48 5.60 -3.10 4.88
C GLU A 48 5.66 -3.63 6.32
N ARG A 49 4.52 -4.05 6.88
CA ARG A 49 4.43 -4.59 8.23
C ARG A 49 5.24 -5.89 8.36
N ASP A 50 5.09 -6.79 7.40
CA ASP A 50 5.75 -8.09 7.43
C ASP A 50 7.27 -7.96 7.30
N LEU A 51 7.76 -7.04 6.44
CA LEU A 51 9.19 -6.72 6.32
C LEU A 51 9.77 -6.16 7.62
N ARG A 52 9.05 -5.28 8.31
CA ARG A 52 9.44 -4.75 9.63
C ARG A 52 9.46 -5.86 10.70
N SER A 53 8.47 -6.76 10.69
CA SER A 53 8.43 -7.91 11.59
C SER A 53 9.62 -8.84 11.36
N MET A 54 9.88 -9.17 10.10
CA MET A 54 10.99 -10.05 9.72
C MET A 54 12.34 -9.49 10.14
N HIS A 55 12.57 -8.19 9.96
CA HIS A 55 13.78 -7.53 10.47
C HIS A 55 13.91 -7.71 11.99
N LYS A 56 12.85 -7.44 12.76
CA LYS A 56 12.85 -7.60 14.22
C LYS A 56 13.14 -9.06 14.64
N GLU A 57 12.58 -10.03 13.92
CA GLU A 57 12.83 -11.44 14.18
C GLU A 57 14.28 -11.84 13.89
N ILE A 58 14.86 -11.37 12.77
CA ILE A 58 16.26 -11.64 12.41
C ILE A 58 17.21 -11.00 13.43
N ASP A 59 16.98 -9.75 13.82
CA ASP A 59 17.77 -9.05 14.84
C ASP A 59 17.71 -9.78 16.20
N GLY A 60 16.52 -10.21 16.61
CA GLY A 60 16.34 -11.02 17.82
C GLY A 60 17.10 -12.36 17.76
N LYS A 61 17.08 -13.04 16.60
CA LYS A 61 17.85 -14.28 16.41
C LYS A 61 19.36 -14.03 16.49
N PHE A 62 19.86 -12.96 15.88
CA PHE A 62 21.29 -12.63 15.94
C PHE A 62 21.75 -12.22 17.34
N THR A 63 20.90 -11.49 18.08
CA THR A 63 21.14 -11.18 19.48
C THR A 63 21.26 -12.45 20.32
N ASN A 64 20.32 -13.40 20.17
CA ASN A 64 20.36 -14.67 20.88
C ASN A 64 21.58 -15.52 20.50
N LEU A 65 21.92 -15.59 19.21
CA LEU A 65 23.12 -16.29 18.74
C LEU A 65 24.38 -15.68 19.35
N ARG A 66 24.48 -14.35 19.42
CA ARG A 66 25.61 -13.68 20.05
C ARG A 66 25.72 -14.04 21.54
N ILE A 67 24.61 -14.07 22.27
CA ILE A 67 24.60 -14.47 23.69
C ILE A 67 25.12 -15.90 23.85
N ILE A 68 24.65 -16.83 23.01
CA ILE A 68 25.09 -18.23 23.04
C ILE A 68 26.60 -18.32 22.72
N LEU A 69 27.04 -17.69 21.65
CA LEU A 69 28.43 -17.77 21.18
C LEU A 69 29.42 -17.06 22.13
N SER A 70 28.97 -16.06 22.89
CA SER A 70 29.75 -15.41 23.95
C SER A 70 29.68 -16.11 25.30
N SER A 71 28.86 -17.16 25.43
CA SER A 71 28.79 -17.94 26.67
C SER A 71 29.98 -18.89 26.78
N PRO A 72 30.48 -19.13 28.01
CA PRO A 72 31.51 -20.14 28.24
C PRO A 72 30.97 -21.54 27.95
N LEU A 73 31.81 -22.41 27.39
CA LEU A 73 31.52 -23.82 27.26
C LEU A 73 31.33 -24.45 28.65
N PRO A 74 30.31 -25.30 28.83
CA PRO A 74 30.18 -26.10 30.05
C PRO A 74 31.45 -26.90 30.31
N ARG A 75 31.96 -26.83 31.55
CA ARG A 75 33.17 -27.54 31.97
C ARG A 75 32.83 -28.87 32.62
N ALA A 76 33.64 -29.90 32.34
CA ALA A 76 33.66 -31.11 33.15
C ALA A 76 34.37 -30.82 34.49
N TYR A 77 33.97 -31.53 35.53
CA TYR A 77 34.57 -31.45 36.86
C TYR A 77 34.95 -32.85 37.33
N GLU A 78 36.12 -32.94 37.97
CA GLU A 78 36.62 -34.13 38.63
C GLU A 78 36.63 -33.92 40.15
N GLU A 79 36.53 -35.01 40.91
CA GLU A 79 36.53 -34.95 42.37
C GLU A 79 37.97 -34.84 42.89
N GLY A 80 38.34 -33.64 43.33
CA GLY A 80 39.63 -33.35 43.96
C GLY A 80 39.57 -33.47 45.48
N LEU A 81 40.73 -33.32 46.12
CA LEU A 81 40.89 -33.40 47.58
C LEU A 81 39.99 -32.43 48.38
N ASN A 82 39.54 -31.34 47.74
CA ASN A 82 38.70 -30.30 48.33
C ASN A 82 37.33 -30.19 47.62
N GLY A 83 36.87 -31.24 46.94
CA GLY A 83 35.61 -31.26 46.17
C GLY A 83 35.83 -31.11 44.67
N ALA A 84 34.77 -30.75 43.93
CA ALA A 84 34.78 -30.70 42.47
C ALA A 84 35.74 -29.62 41.92
N VAL A 85 36.69 -30.04 41.08
CA VAL A 85 37.68 -29.19 40.40
C VAL A 85 37.46 -29.28 38.88
N PRO A 86 37.45 -28.17 38.12
CA PRO A 86 37.24 -28.23 36.68
C PRO A 86 38.40 -28.95 35.99
N CYS A 87 38.09 -29.82 35.03
CA CYS A 87 39.09 -30.55 34.23
C CYS A 87 39.91 -29.63 33.31
N SER A 88 39.38 -28.45 32.97
CA SER A 88 40.09 -27.44 32.16
C SER A 88 40.35 -26.18 32.99
N GLU A 89 41.59 -25.68 32.91
CA GLU A 89 42.02 -24.49 33.65
C GLU A 89 41.34 -23.22 33.12
N GLU A 90 41.25 -23.08 31.79
CA GLU A 90 40.61 -21.93 31.14
C GLU A 90 39.20 -22.26 30.65
N ALA A 91 38.28 -21.30 30.80
CA ALA A 91 36.94 -21.38 30.24
C ALA A 91 36.98 -21.00 28.75
N LYS A 92 36.84 -21.98 27.86
CA LYS A 92 36.72 -21.74 26.41
C LYS A 92 35.33 -21.17 26.10
N LEU A 93 35.24 -20.22 25.17
CA LEU A 93 33.94 -19.70 24.70
C LEU A 93 33.37 -20.59 23.60
N ILE A 94 32.05 -20.72 23.53
CA ILE A 94 31.37 -21.52 22.48
C ILE A 94 31.72 -20.99 21.08
N GLY A 95 31.70 -19.67 20.90
CA GLY A 95 31.99 -19.00 19.65
C GLY A 95 33.42 -18.55 19.48
N GLN A 96 34.39 -19.23 20.10
CA GLN A 96 35.80 -18.88 19.95
C GLN A 96 36.19 -18.83 18.45
N GLY A 97 36.72 -17.69 18.01
CA GLY A 97 37.07 -17.44 16.61
C GLY A 97 35.92 -17.02 15.70
N VAL A 98 34.68 -16.91 16.19
CA VAL A 98 33.55 -16.38 15.41
C VAL A 98 33.53 -14.85 15.48
N GLY A 99 33.38 -14.20 14.33
CA GLY A 99 33.26 -12.74 14.23
C GLY A 99 31.91 -12.21 14.72
N LEU A 100 31.67 -12.14 16.03
CA LEU A 100 30.38 -11.72 16.61
C LEU A 100 29.92 -10.31 16.16
N GLU A 101 30.86 -9.40 15.95
CA GLU A 101 30.58 -8.05 15.44
C GLU A 101 29.98 -8.07 14.02
N ILE A 102 30.35 -9.06 13.20
CA ILE A 102 29.84 -9.20 11.84
C ILE A 102 28.34 -9.54 11.88
N LEU A 103 27.87 -10.31 12.86
CA LEU A 103 26.44 -10.61 13.02
C LEU A 103 25.64 -9.33 13.30
N GLN A 104 26.11 -8.49 14.23
CA GLN A 104 25.43 -7.23 14.54
C GLN A 104 25.46 -6.26 13.34
N GLN A 105 26.62 -6.15 12.68
CA GLN A 105 26.76 -5.32 11.47
C GLN A 105 25.85 -5.79 10.33
N ALA A 106 25.70 -7.11 10.14
CA ALA A 106 24.82 -7.67 9.12
C ALA A 106 23.34 -7.31 9.40
N SER A 107 22.87 -7.41 10.65
CA SER A 107 21.51 -6.98 11.02
C SER A 107 21.30 -5.48 10.84
N ASN A 108 22.24 -4.63 11.31
CA ASN A 108 22.14 -3.18 11.13
C ASN A 108 22.12 -2.79 9.64
N ASN A 109 22.94 -3.46 8.81
CA ASN A 109 22.97 -3.25 7.37
C ASN A 109 21.68 -3.70 6.68
N LEU A 110 21.11 -4.84 7.11
CA LEU A 110 19.79 -5.30 6.67
C LEU A 110 18.74 -4.22 6.91
N TRP A 111 18.65 -3.67 8.13
CA TRP A 111 17.67 -2.63 8.44
C TRP A 111 17.84 -1.39 7.56
N SER A 112 19.06 -0.85 7.49
CA SER A 112 19.33 0.37 6.72
C SER A 112 18.92 0.19 5.25
N ARG A 113 19.36 -0.91 4.62
CA ARG A 113 19.04 -1.18 3.22
C ARG A 113 17.55 -1.43 3.01
N LEU A 114 16.91 -2.19 3.89
CA LEU A 114 15.48 -2.44 3.80
C LEU A 114 14.65 -1.15 3.97
N ASP A 115 15.05 -0.28 4.90
CA ASP A 115 14.35 0.99 5.12
C ASP A 115 14.53 1.95 3.94
N ASP A 116 15.78 2.11 3.46
CA ASP A 116 16.12 3.04 2.38
C ASP A 116 15.64 2.59 1.01
N GLU A 117 15.91 1.33 0.65
CA GLU A 117 15.72 0.83 -0.72
C GLU A 117 14.31 0.27 -0.96
N VAL A 118 13.57 -0.09 0.10
CA VAL A 118 12.25 -0.73 -0.01
C VAL A 118 11.18 0.05 0.74
N ILE A 119 11.31 0.21 2.06
CA ILE A 119 10.20 0.73 2.89
C ILE A 119 9.91 2.22 2.60
N LYS A 120 10.93 3.07 2.44
CA LYS A 120 10.73 4.49 2.09
C LYS A 120 9.99 4.66 0.75
N PRO A 121 10.38 3.98 -0.34
CA PRO A 121 9.60 3.96 -1.57
C PRO A 121 8.14 3.50 -1.39
N LEU A 122 7.90 2.41 -0.65
CA LEU A 122 6.53 1.95 -0.35
C LEU A 122 5.70 3.05 0.34
N ARG A 123 6.27 3.71 1.35
CA ARG A 123 5.62 4.81 2.07
C ARG A 123 5.34 6.01 1.17
N SER A 124 6.28 6.34 0.29
CA SER A 124 6.11 7.41 -0.70
C SER A 124 4.90 7.13 -1.60
N TRP A 125 4.75 5.90 -2.08
CA TRP A 125 3.56 5.46 -2.83
C TRP A 125 2.28 5.58 -1.99
N LEU A 126 2.30 5.17 -0.71
CA LEU A 126 1.14 5.28 0.19
C LEU A 126 0.72 6.74 0.44
N VAL A 127 1.67 7.68 0.50
CA VAL A 127 1.39 9.13 0.59
C VAL A 127 0.76 9.65 -0.70
N ALA A 128 1.26 9.22 -1.85
CA ALA A 128 0.65 9.53 -3.15
C ALA A 128 -0.80 9.04 -3.23
N TYR A 129 -1.05 7.80 -2.80
CA TYR A 129 -2.38 7.20 -2.74
C TYR A 129 -3.34 8.03 -1.86
N ARG A 130 -2.92 8.43 -0.64
CA ARG A 130 -3.74 9.30 0.23
C ARG A 130 -4.14 10.61 -0.45
N THR A 131 -3.20 11.24 -1.16
CA THR A 131 -3.47 12.47 -1.92
C THR A 131 -4.54 12.23 -3.00
N VAL A 132 -4.52 11.07 -3.65
CA VAL A 132 -5.54 10.67 -4.63
C VAL A 132 -6.90 10.41 -3.95
N CYS A 133 -6.94 9.79 -2.77
CA CYS A 133 -8.17 9.62 -2.00
C CYS A 133 -8.87 10.96 -1.75
N ASP A 134 -8.11 11.95 -1.29
CA ASP A 134 -8.65 13.29 -1.00
C ASP A 134 -9.19 13.97 -2.26
N ARG A 135 -8.49 13.82 -3.40
CA ARG A 135 -8.93 14.36 -4.69
C ARG A 135 -10.17 13.64 -5.21
N MET A 136 -10.26 12.31 -5.06
CA MET A 136 -11.45 11.53 -5.41
C MET A 136 -12.68 11.97 -4.60
N ALA A 137 -12.52 12.19 -3.29
CA ALA A 137 -13.61 12.69 -2.45
C ALA A 137 -14.08 14.10 -2.88
N LYS A 138 -13.15 14.99 -3.25
CA LYS A 138 -13.46 16.32 -3.79
C LYS A 138 -14.16 16.24 -5.15
N LEU A 139 -13.73 15.32 -6.02
CA LEU A 139 -14.34 15.08 -7.33
C LEU A 139 -15.79 14.61 -7.18
N GLU A 140 -16.04 13.67 -6.28
CA GLU A 140 -17.40 13.17 -6.02
C GLU A 140 -18.31 14.27 -5.46
N ALA A 141 -17.79 15.11 -4.57
CA ALA A 141 -18.51 16.28 -4.09
C ALA A 141 -18.88 17.26 -5.23
N LEU A 142 -17.97 17.52 -6.17
CA LEU A 142 -18.24 18.37 -7.34
C LEU A 142 -19.21 17.72 -8.32
N ARG A 143 -19.14 16.39 -8.51
CA ARG A 143 -20.08 15.62 -9.34
C ARG A 143 -21.52 15.78 -8.85
N LEU A 144 -21.73 15.60 -7.55
CA LEU A 144 -23.04 15.78 -6.90
C LEU A 144 -23.54 17.23 -7.02
N GLU A 145 -22.65 18.22 -6.89
CA GLU A 145 -23.01 19.61 -7.08
C GLU A 145 -23.40 19.92 -8.54
N LEU A 146 -22.66 19.38 -9.51
CA LEU A 146 -22.95 19.49 -10.93
C LEU A 146 -24.34 18.93 -11.25
N ASP A 147 -24.63 17.70 -10.80
CA ASP A 147 -25.92 17.05 -11.04
C ASP A 147 -27.09 17.81 -10.37
N SER A 148 -26.91 18.30 -9.14
CA SER A 148 -27.89 19.15 -8.46
C SER A 148 -28.19 20.43 -9.25
N ARG A 149 -27.17 21.05 -9.85
CA ARG A 149 -27.31 22.26 -10.69
C ARG A 149 -27.99 21.95 -12.01
N ARG A 150 -27.66 20.83 -12.67
CA ARG A 150 -28.34 20.36 -13.89
C ARG A 150 -29.84 20.25 -13.65
N ARG A 151 -30.26 19.55 -12.60
CA ARG A 151 -31.68 19.42 -12.21
C ARG A 151 -32.36 20.77 -11.93
N THR A 152 -31.64 21.70 -11.30
CA THR A 152 -32.18 23.04 -11.04
C THR A 152 -32.42 23.80 -12.35
N VAL A 153 -31.49 23.70 -13.30
CA VAL A 153 -31.63 24.32 -14.63
C VAL A 153 -32.75 23.67 -15.43
N ASP A 154 -32.86 22.34 -15.41
CA ASP A 154 -33.94 21.59 -16.08
C ASP A 154 -35.30 22.01 -15.52
N SER A 155 -35.47 22.02 -14.19
CA SER A 155 -36.71 22.44 -13.53
C SER A 155 -37.10 23.90 -13.83
N LEU A 156 -36.13 24.81 -13.95
CA LEU A 156 -36.40 26.20 -14.32
C LEU A 156 -36.73 26.35 -15.81
N THR A 157 -36.13 25.53 -16.66
CA THR A 157 -36.45 25.47 -18.09
C THR A 157 -37.88 24.97 -18.29
N ASP A 158 -38.25 23.87 -17.64
CA ASP A 158 -39.63 23.36 -17.64
C ASP A 158 -40.64 24.40 -17.12
N LYS A 159 -40.27 25.16 -16.07
CA LYS A 159 -41.12 26.22 -15.54
C LYS A 159 -41.32 27.35 -16.56
N LEU A 160 -40.24 27.78 -17.21
CA LEU A 160 -40.30 28.83 -18.23
C LEU A 160 -41.16 28.39 -19.41
N GLU A 161 -40.95 27.17 -19.94
CA GLU A 161 -41.76 26.61 -21.03
C GLU A 161 -43.25 26.50 -20.67
N ARG A 162 -43.57 26.15 -19.41
CA ARG A 162 -44.97 26.12 -18.94
C ARG A 162 -45.60 27.50 -18.90
N LEU A 163 -44.85 28.52 -18.46
CA LEU A 163 -45.32 29.90 -18.46
C LEU A 163 -45.56 30.37 -19.90
N GLU A 164 -44.62 30.13 -20.82
CA GLU A 164 -44.77 30.49 -22.25
C GLU A 164 -45.98 29.82 -22.92
N LYS A 165 -46.29 28.58 -22.56
CA LYS A 165 -47.46 27.84 -23.07
C LYS A 165 -48.79 28.25 -22.42
N THR A 166 -48.76 28.91 -21.26
CA THR A 166 -49.96 29.29 -20.52
C THR A 166 -50.44 30.66 -20.99
N GLN A 167 -51.62 30.73 -21.59
CA GLN A 167 -52.19 32.01 -22.04
C GLN A 167 -52.72 32.81 -20.83
N PRO A 168 -52.15 33.99 -20.51
CA PRO A 168 -52.61 34.77 -19.36
C PRO A 168 -53.93 35.48 -19.64
N SER A 169 -54.76 35.63 -18.61
CA SER A 169 -55.95 36.49 -18.69
C SER A 169 -55.56 37.97 -18.85
N PRO A 170 -56.40 38.83 -19.46
CA PRO A 170 -56.06 40.24 -19.69
C PRO A 170 -55.65 41.00 -18.41
N GLN A 171 -56.25 40.66 -17.28
CA GLN A 171 -55.93 41.27 -15.98
C GLN A 171 -54.63 40.75 -15.35
N GLN A 172 -54.11 39.60 -15.78
CA GLN A 172 -52.90 38.97 -15.23
C GLN A 172 -51.69 39.09 -16.16
N LYS A 173 -51.87 39.66 -17.35
CA LYS A 173 -50.83 39.75 -18.39
C LYS A 173 -49.53 40.37 -17.87
N GLU A 174 -49.62 41.52 -17.20
CA GLU A 174 -48.43 42.21 -16.67
C GLU A 174 -47.70 41.38 -15.60
N LYS A 175 -48.44 40.74 -14.68
CA LYS A 175 -47.86 39.87 -13.65
C LYS A 175 -47.19 38.64 -14.26
N HIS A 176 -47.79 38.08 -15.30
CA HIS A 176 -47.27 36.93 -16.02
C HIS A 176 -45.98 37.28 -16.76
N GLU A 177 -45.92 38.41 -17.47
CA GLU A 177 -44.71 38.91 -18.12
C GLU A 177 -43.58 39.15 -17.12
N GLN A 178 -43.88 39.76 -15.96
CA GLN A 178 -42.90 39.93 -14.88
C GLN A 178 -42.41 38.60 -14.30
N GLU A 179 -43.27 37.59 -14.16
CA GLU A 179 -42.85 36.26 -13.69
C GLU A 179 -41.95 35.57 -14.72
N MET A 180 -42.30 35.64 -16.01
CA MET A 180 -41.48 35.09 -17.09
C MET A 180 -40.09 35.73 -17.08
N GLU A 181 -40.00 37.06 -17.00
CA GLU A 181 -38.72 37.76 -16.95
C GLU A 181 -37.89 37.35 -15.73
N LYS A 182 -38.51 37.27 -14.55
CA LYS A 182 -37.83 36.81 -13.31
C LYS A 182 -37.30 35.39 -13.44
N VAL A 183 -38.08 34.47 -14.01
CA VAL A 183 -37.66 33.08 -14.23
C VAL A 183 -36.54 33.02 -15.27
N ALA A 184 -36.61 33.81 -16.35
CA ALA A 184 -35.59 33.88 -17.38
C ALA A 184 -34.24 34.40 -16.83
N GLN A 185 -34.26 35.51 -16.07
CA GLN A 185 -33.06 36.04 -15.42
C GLN A 185 -32.45 35.05 -14.42
N LEU A 186 -33.30 34.39 -13.61
CA LEU A 186 -32.85 33.37 -12.67
C LEU A 186 -32.24 32.17 -13.39
N LEU A 187 -32.88 31.70 -14.47
CA LEU A 187 -32.41 30.60 -15.30
C LEU A 187 -31.04 30.91 -15.89
N GLN A 188 -30.84 32.11 -16.43
CA GLN A 188 -29.54 32.55 -16.95
C GLN A 188 -28.45 32.48 -15.87
N HIS A 189 -28.70 33.07 -14.69
CA HIS A 189 -27.75 33.01 -13.58
C HIS A 189 -27.46 31.57 -13.11
N LYS A 190 -28.44 30.66 -13.16
CA LYS A 190 -28.21 29.23 -12.87
C LYS A 190 -27.42 28.52 -13.96
N ARG A 191 -27.61 28.86 -15.24
CA ARG A 191 -26.81 28.35 -16.37
C ARG A 191 -25.35 28.76 -16.26
N ASP A 192 -25.06 30.01 -15.92
CA ASP A 192 -23.68 30.47 -15.69
C ASP A 192 -23.01 29.71 -14.54
N LYS A 193 -23.78 29.49 -13.47
CA LYS A 193 -23.38 28.70 -12.31
C LYS A 193 -23.14 27.22 -12.67
N LEU A 194 -23.97 26.64 -13.51
CA LEU A 194 -23.79 25.27 -14.02
C LEU A 194 -22.52 25.17 -14.86
N SER A 195 -22.33 26.09 -15.82
CA SER A 195 -21.16 26.14 -16.70
C SER A 195 -19.85 26.19 -15.92
N ARG A 196 -19.73 27.08 -14.92
CA ARG A 196 -18.55 27.14 -14.03
C ARG A 196 -18.29 25.83 -13.27
N THR A 197 -19.34 25.19 -12.77
CA THR A 197 -19.21 23.93 -12.03
C THR A 197 -18.81 22.78 -12.95
N GLN A 198 -19.33 22.76 -14.16
CA GLN A 198 -19.00 21.79 -15.20
C GLN A 198 -17.53 21.89 -15.63
N HIS A 199 -17.01 23.11 -15.77
CA HIS A 199 -15.60 23.32 -16.05
C HIS A 199 -14.71 22.81 -14.90
N ALA A 200 -14.99 23.23 -13.66
CA ALA A 200 -14.25 22.78 -12.48
C ALA A 200 -14.29 21.25 -12.30
N TYR A 201 -15.43 20.61 -12.57
CA TYR A 201 -15.55 19.14 -12.55
C TYR A 201 -14.59 18.50 -13.56
N ARG A 202 -14.61 18.95 -14.83
CA ARG A 202 -13.75 18.38 -15.89
C ARG A 202 -12.26 18.55 -15.58
N GLU A 203 -11.85 19.70 -15.05
CA GLU A 203 -10.45 19.95 -14.68
C GLU A 203 -10.00 19.02 -13.55
N LEU A 204 -10.81 18.88 -12.50
CA LEU A 204 -10.47 18.00 -11.38
C LEU A 204 -10.54 16.53 -11.80
N GLU A 205 -11.50 16.14 -12.63
CA GLU A 205 -11.64 14.79 -13.18
C GLU A 205 -10.39 14.39 -13.96
N GLN A 206 -9.89 15.26 -14.84
CA GLN A 206 -8.67 15.02 -15.60
C GLN A 206 -7.44 14.95 -14.68
N THR A 207 -7.38 15.80 -13.65
CA THR A 207 -6.29 15.79 -12.66
C THR A 207 -6.26 14.48 -11.87
N VAL A 208 -7.43 14.01 -11.42
CA VAL A 208 -7.60 12.74 -10.73
C VAL A 208 -7.21 11.57 -11.64
N PHE A 209 -7.70 11.55 -12.87
CA PHE A 209 -7.35 10.54 -13.86
C PHE A 209 -5.84 10.45 -14.09
N ASN A 210 -5.18 11.58 -14.30
CA ASN A 210 -3.73 11.63 -14.49
C ASN A 210 -2.99 11.12 -13.24
N SER A 211 -3.44 11.51 -12.05
CA SER A 211 -2.84 11.08 -10.77
C SER A 211 -2.97 9.58 -10.57
N LEU A 212 -4.16 9.01 -10.84
CA LEU A 212 -4.41 7.58 -10.76
C LEU A 212 -3.58 6.81 -11.79
N ASN A 213 -3.47 7.31 -13.02
CA ASN A 213 -2.68 6.67 -14.07
C ASN A 213 -1.18 6.64 -13.70
N THR A 214 -0.64 7.72 -13.14
CA THR A 214 0.73 7.72 -12.60
C THR A 214 0.87 6.72 -11.46
N LEU A 215 -0.05 6.74 -10.49
CA LEU A 215 0.00 5.84 -9.34
C LEU A 215 -0.01 4.35 -9.74
N ILE A 216 -0.82 4.01 -10.74
CA ILE A 216 -0.91 2.65 -11.30
C ILE A 216 0.36 2.29 -12.07
N LYS A 217 0.93 3.22 -12.86
CA LYS A 217 2.21 2.94 -13.54
C LYS A 217 3.35 2.70 -12.56
N ASP A 218 3.36 3.44 -11.46
CA ASP A 218 4.35 3.29 -10.40
C ASP A 218 4.26 1.93 -9.69
N THR A 219 3.12 1.20 -9.82
CA THR A 219 3.04 -0.15 -9.25
C THR A 219 3.92 -1.17 -9.98
N GLY A 220 4.34 -0.89 -11.21
CA GLY A 220 5.25 -1.77 -11.95
C GLY A 220 6.59 -1.98 -11.25
N VAL A 221 7.09 -0.96 -10.55
CA VAL A 221 8.37 -0.98 -9.83
C VAL A 221 8.28 -1.80 -8.53
N LEU A 222 7.08 -2.08 -8.03
CA LEU A 222 6.88 -2.78 -6.76
C LEU A 222 7.24 -4.26 -6.81
N ARG A 223 7.14 -4.88 -7.99
CA ARG A 223 7.71 -6.20 -8.24
C ARG A 223 9.20 -6.20 -7.91
N ASP A 224 9.90 -5.16 -8.33
CA ASP A 224 11.33 -5.04 -8.17
C ASP A 224 11.69 -4.80 -6.69
N TYR A 225 10.88 -4.03 -5.94
CA TYR A 225 11.08 -3.88 -4.48
C TYR A 225 10.87 -5.19 -3.71
N THR A 226 9.94 -6.04 -4.14
CA THR A 226 9.74 -7.36 -3.52
C THR A 226 10.96 -8.24 -3.75
N GLY A 227 11.46 -8.32 -4.99
CA GLY A 227 12.70 -9.03 -5.30
C GLY A 227 13.91 -8.48 -4.54
N LEU A 228 14.04 -7.15 -4.48
CA LEU A 228 15.10 -6.46 -3.75
C LEU A 228 15.05 -6.77 -2.25
N SER A 229 13.86 -6.82 -1.65
CA SER A 229 13.73 -7.16 -0.23
C SER A 229 14.28 -8.57 0.07
N LEU A 230 13.96 -9.56 -0.77
CA LEU A 230 14.45 -10.93 -0.63
C LEU A 230 15.97 -10.99 -0.83
N GLN A 231 16.50 -10.25 -1.79
CA GLN A 231 17.94 -10.15 -2.02
C GLN A 231 18.66 -9.54 -0.81
N ILE A 232 18.15 -8.45 -0.23
CA ILE A 232 18.74 -7.83 0.97
C ILE A 232 18.74 -8.82 2.15
N ILE A 233 17.67 -9.59 2.32
CA ILE A 233 17.59 -10.64 3.35
C ILE A 233 18.61 -11.75 3.09
N GLN A 234 18.75 -12.21 1.85
CA GLN A 234 19.76 -13.19 1.46
C GLN A 234 21.17 -12.69 1.74
N ASP A 235 21.49 -11.45 1.38
CA ASP A 235 22.79 -10.82 1.63
C ASP A 235 23.10 -10.78 3.14
N CYS A 236 22.10 -10.52 3.98
CA CYS A 236 22.24 -10.53 5.43
C CYS A 236 22.66 -11.91 5.95
N PHE A 237 21.98 -12.97 5.52
CA PHE A 237 22.33 -14.34 5.91
C PHE A 237 23.70 -14.78 5.39
N GLN A 238 24.06 -14.40 4.16
CA GLN A 238 25.38 -14.70 3.61
C GLN A 238 26.51 -14.02 4.40
N LYS A 239 26.36 -12.73 4.71
CA LYS A 239 27.32 -11.99 5.56
C LYS A 239 27.44 -12.61 6.95
N SER A 240 26.31 -13.02 7.52
CA SER A 240 26.28 -13.65 8.85
C SER A 240 26.95 -15.01 8.85
N HIS A 241 26.77 -15.80 7.79
CA HIS A 241 27.46 -17.08 7.63
C HIS A 241 28.98 -16.91 7.50
N ALA A 242 29.44 -15.86 6.81
CA ALA A 242 30.88 -15.56 6.68
C ALA A 242 31.56 -15.29 8.04
N ALA A 243 30.81 -14.87 9.07
CA ALA A 243 31.34 -14.72 10.42
C ALA A 243 31.90 -16.03 11.01
N PHE A 244 31.39 -17.18 10.56
CA PHE A 244 31.82 -18.51 10.98
C PHE A 244 32.99 -19.05 10.16
N SER A 245 33.28 -18.49 8.98
CA SER A 245 34.40 -18.95 8.14
C SER A 245 35.77 -18.64 8.73
N THR A 246 35.82 -17.75 9.74
CA THR A 246 37.04 -17.42 10.50
C THR A 246 37.18 -18.26 11.77
N ALA A 247 36.17 -19.09 12.09
CA ALA A 247 36.20 -19.92 13.28
C ALA A 247 37.33 -20.93 13.17
N THR A 248 38.27 -20.88 14.12
CA THR A 248 39.23 -21.96 14.30
C THR A 248 38.43 -23.21 14.70
N PRO A 249 38.53 -24.33 13.97
CA PRO A 249 37.82 -25.52 14.36
C PRO A 249 38.26 -25.91 15.77
N LEU A 250 37.30 -26.22 16.65
CA LEU A 250 37.55 -26.78 17.98
C LEU A 250 38.06 -28.23 17.82
N LEU A 251 39.28 -28.37 17.30
CA LEU A 251 39.93 -29.64 16.94
C LEU A 251 40.10 -30.59 18.14
N ASP A 252 40.06 -30.08 19.36
CA ASP A 252 40.29 -30.87 20.58
C ASP A 252 39.01 -31.52 21.14
N TYR A 253 37.82 -31.17 20.63
CA TYR A 253 36.60 -31.86 21.01
C TYR A 253 36.37 -33.02 20.05
N ASN A 254 36.90 -34.20 20.41
CA ASN A 254 36.49 -35.47 19.83
C ASN A 254 34.98 -35.61 20.01
N SER A 255 34.21 -35.23 18.99
CA SER A 255 32.76 -35.33 19.04
C SER A 255 32.40 -36.80 19.24
N THR A 256 31.76 -37.11 20.37
CA THR A 256 31.29 -38.47 20.67
C THR A 256 30.36 -39.00 19.58
N SER A 257 29.74 -38.11 18.79
CA SER A 257 28.94 -38.47 17.60
C SER A 257 29.76 -39.17 16.51
N ASP A 258 30.99 -38.73 16.26
CA ASP A 258 31.84 -39.33 15.21
C ASP A 258 32.39 -40.69 15.67
N ASN A 259 32.67 -40.83 16.97
CA ASN A 259 33.08 -42.11 17.56
C ASN A 259 31.93 -43.13 17.65
N LEU A 260 30.69 -42.69 17.90
CA LEU A 260 29.51 -43.57 17.86
C LEU A 260 29.15 -44.04 16.45
N PHE A 261 29.32 -43.17 15.44
CA PHE A 261 29.06 -43.55 14.05
C PHE A 261 30.14 -44.48 13.48
N ASN A 262 31.41 -44.32 13.88
CA ASN A 262 32.50 -45.21 13.47
C ASN A 262 32.52 -46.54 14.25
N GLN A 263 32.03 -46.61 15.48
CA GLN A 263 31.94 -47.89 16.23
C GLN A 263 30.85 -48.84 15.74
N HIS A 264 29.97 -48.41 14.83
CA HIS A 264 28.96 -49.29 14.19
C HIS A 264 29.23 -49.59 12.71
N GLN A 265 30.39 -49.18 12.17
CA GLN A 265 30.88 -49.74 10.90
C GLN A 265 31.43 -51.15 11.14
N SER A 266 30.49 -52.08 11.20
CA SER A 266 30.72 -53.52 11.12
C SER A 266 31.56 -53.85 9.87
N PRO A 267 32.54 -54.77 9.93
CA PRO A 267 33.50 -55.05 8.85
C PRO A 267 32.92 -55.70 7.58
N TYR A 268 31.60 -55.65 7.34
CA TYR A 268 30.92 -56.38 6.27
C TYR A 268 30.32 -55.53 5.14
N GLN A 269 30.62 -54.23 5.03
CA GLN A 269 30.14 -53.42 3.90
C GLN A 269 31.25 -52.68 3.15
N GLN A 270 32.13 -53.46 2.51
CA GLN A 270 32.74 -53.05 1.25
C GLN A 270 31.88 -53.58 0.09
N LEU A 271 30.79 -52.89 -0.23
CA LEU A 271 30.15 -52.98 -1.54
C LEU A 271 29.99 -51.56 -2.09
N PRO A 272 30.23 -51.34 -3.39
CA PRO A 272 30.31 -49.99 -3.96
C PRO A 272 28.97 -49.26 -3.86
N VAL A 273 28.94 -48.22 -3.03
CA VAL A 273 27.76 -47.40 -2.68
C VAL A 273 27.31 -46.48 -3.83
N MET A 274 28.09 -46.37 -4.91
CA MET A 274 27.83 -45.37 -5.96
C MET A 274 26.64 -45.69 -6.89
N GLU A 275 26.18 -46.94 -6.96
CA GLU A 275 25.13 -47.33 -7.92
C GLU A 275 23.71 -47.32 -7.33
N LYS A 276 23.57 -47.40 -6.00
CA LYS A 276 22.25 -47.46 -5.34
C LYS A 276 21.58 -46.09 -5.19
N ALA A 277 22.36 -45.03 -4.96
CA ALA A 277 21.82 -43.68 -4.76
C ALA A 277 21.26 -43.02 -6.04
N GLN A 278 21.71 -43.46 -7.23
CA GLN A 278 21.15 -42.97 -8.50
C GLN A 278 19.85 -43.71 -8.88
N SER A 279 19.74 -44.99 -8.55
CA SER A 279 18.55 -45.82 -8.80
C SER A 279 17.33 -45.37 -7.97
N GLU A 280 17.53 -45.06 -6.68
CA GLU A 280 16.44 -44.63 -5.79
C GLU A 280 15.88 -43.25 -6.15
N ARG A 281 16.71 -42.37 -6.75
CA ARG A 281 16.28 -41.05 -7.23
C ARG A 281 15.38 -41.15 -8.46
N VAL A 282 15.65 -42.09 -9.36
CA VAL A 282 14.83 -42.35 -10.55
C VAL A 282 13.50 -43.02 -10.17
N HIS A 283 13.50 -43.87 -9.14
CA HIS A 283 12.28 -44.53 -8.67
C HIS A 283 11.32 -43.60 -7.91
N MET A 284 11.84 -42.63 -7.13
CA MET A 284 11.01 -41.62 -6.46
C MET A 284 10.39 -40.59 -7.42
N LEU A 285 11.12 -40.17 -8.46
CA LEU A 285 10.58 -39.21 -9.43
C LEU A 285 9.42 -39.81 -10.26
N ARG A 286 9.46 -41.13 -10.51
CA ARG A 286 8.41 -41.87 -11.22
C ARG A 286 7.13 -42.05 -10.37
N GLN A 287 7.27 -42.29 -9.07
CA GLN A 287 6.10 -42.40 -8.17
C GLN A 287 5.35 -41.07 -7.97
N LEU A 288 6.05 -39.93 -8.04
CA LEU A 288 5.43 -38.61 -7.94
C LEU A 288 4.73 -38.14 -9.22
N THR A 289 5.02 -38.76 -10.37
CA THR A 289 4.40 -38.41 -11.66
C THR A 289 3.22 -39.30 -12.05
N GLU A 290 3.04 -40.47 -11.43
CA GLU A 290 1.97 -41.43 -11.76
C GLU A 290 0.72 -41.35 -10.87
N GLN A 291 0.69 -40.51 -9.82
CA GLN A 291 -0.52 -40.27 -9.01
C GLN A 291 -1.26 -38.98 -9.42
N ARG A 292 -1.95 -39.02 -10.56
CA ARG A 292 -3.08 -38.11 -10.84
C ARG A 292 -4.30 -38.92 -11.28
N PRO A 293 -5.28 -39.18 -10.40
CA PRO A 293 -6.59 -39.62 -10.85
C PRO A 293 -7.39 -38.44 -11.43
N MET A 294 -7.87 -38.65 -12.66
CA MET A 294 -8.93 -37.88 -13.33
C MET A 294 -10.30 -38.45 -12.93
N VAL A 295 -11.10 -37.72 -12.14
CA VAL A 295 -12.60 -37.73 -12.09
C VAL A 295 -12.97 -36.45 -11.29
N GLY A 296 -13.89 -35.55 -11.60
CA GLY A 296 -15.10 -35.59 -12.40
C GLY A 296 -16.31 -35.19 -11.53
N ARG A 297 -16.82 -33.96 -11.74
CA ARG A 297 -18.24 -33.57 -11.80
C ARG A 297 -19.12 -33.40 -10.53
N ALA A 298 -19.57 -32.13 -10.37
CA ALA A 298 -20.90 -31.57 -10.05
C ALA A 298 -21.62 -31.74 -8.68
N ALA A 299 -21.97 -30.59 -8.06
CA ALA A 299 -23.32 -30.14 -7.62
C ALA A 299 -23.16 -28.86 -6.75
N SER A 300 -23.69 -27.69 -7.13
CA SER A 300 -25.01 -27.12 -6.79
C SER A 300 -25.23 -26.74 -5.31
N ALA A 301 -25.13 -25.45 -4.99
CA ALA A 301 -25.82 -24.70 -3.91
C ALA A 301 -25.50 -23.21 -4.12
N LYS A 302 -26.41 -22.36 -4.65
CA LYS A 302 -27.49 -21.61 -3.98
C LYS A 302 -27.08 -20.87 -2.69
N ASP A 303 -27.29 -19.55 -2.76
CA ASP A 303 -27.54 -18.57 -1.69
C ASP A 303 -26.41 -18.24 -0.70
N ALA A 304 -25.80 -17.06 -0.91
CA ALA A 304 -25.49 -16.11 0.17
C ALA A 304 -25.13 -14.73 -0.42
N ASP A 305 -26.18 -13.98 -0.74
CA ASP A 305 -26.18 -12.53 -0.77
C ASP A 305 -25.88 -12.00 0.65
N ARG A 306 -24.74 -11.33 0.85
CA ARG A 306 -24.53 -10.37 1.96
C ARG A 306 -23.32 -9.49 1.69
N GLY A 307 -23.61 -8.22 1.44
CA GLY A 307 -22.65 -7.16 1.20
C GLY A 307 -21.63 -7.00 2.33
N ALA A 308 -20.37 -6.94 1.94
CA ALA A 308 -19.28 -6.45 2.76
C ALA A 308 -19.40 -4.93 2.90
N ALA A 309 -20.11 -4.50 3.94
CA ALA A 309 -20.04 -3.14 4.45
C ALA A 309 -18.64 -2.90 5.03
N VAL A 310 -17.93 -1.96 4.41
CA VAL A 310 -16.68 -1.39 4.89
C VAL A 310 -16.97 -0.68 6.22
N TYR A 311 -16.64 -1.30 7.35
CA TYR A 311 -16.55 -0.59 8.62
C TYR A 311 -15.24 0.18 8.65
N ALA A 312 -15.36 1.50 8.59
CA ALA A 312 -14.35 2.41 9.07
C ALA A 312 -14.13 2.14 10.56
N VAL A 313 -12.90 1.78 10.93
CA VAL A 313 -12.45 1.81 12.31
C VAL A 313 -12.39 3.29 12.70
N ALA A 314 -13.37 3.69 13.51
CA ALA A 314 -13.30 4.92 14.30
C ALA A 314 -12.23 4.69 15.37
N ASP A 315 -11.22 5.55 15.36
CA ASP A 315 -10.27 5.72 16.45
C ASP A 315 -10.96 6.64 17.45
N ASP A 316 -11.40 6.05 18.57
CA ASP A 316 -12.06 6.69 19.71
C ASP A 316 -11.15 6.53 20.93
N GLY A 317 -10.97 7.62 21.69
CA GLY A 317 -10.31 7.58 22.99
C GLY A 317 -9.52 8.83 23.35
N GLY A 318 -10.19 9.80 23.98
CA GLY A 318 -9.47 10.84 24.72
C GLY A 318 -10.29 12.04 25.23
N ASP A 319 -11.42 11.82 25.89
CA ASP A 319 -12.09 12.86 26.70
C ASP A 319 -11.29 13.16 27.99
N ALA A 320 -11.06 14.44 28.29
CA ALA A 320 -10.65 14.89 29.62
C ALA A 320 -10.99 16.38 29.87
N TYR A 321 -12.06 16.57 30.65
CA TYR A 321 -12.41 17.70 31.54
C TYR A 321 -12.73 19.08 30.97
N GLY A 322 -13.97 19.49 31.24
CA GLY A 322 -14.44 20.87 31.13
C GLY A 322 -14.03 21.74 32.32
N ILE A 323 -14.03 23.05 32.07
CA ILE A 323 -14.16 24.10 33.07
C ILE A 323 -15.07 25.18 32.49
N ASP A 324 -16.19 25.39 33.18
CA ASP A 324 -17.02 26.59 33.12
C ASP A 324 -16.20 27.83 33.52
N GLN A 325 -16.21 28.88 32.69
CA GLN A 325 -15.96 30.23 33.21
C GLN A 325 -16.75 31.30 32.46
N GLN A 326 -17.57 32.00 33.24
CA GLN A 326 -18.43 33.11 32.85
C GLN A 326 -17.65 34.41 32.57
N MET A 327 -18.21 35.17 31.61
CA MET A 327 -18.28 36.64 31.49
C MET A 327 -17.03 37.52 31.72
N GLN A 328 -16.66 38.28 30.69
CA GLN A 328 -16.87 39.74 30.64
C GLN A 328 -16.61 40.32 29.23
N PRO A 329 -17.28 41.43 28.84
CA PRO A 329 -17.06 42.11 27.56
C PRO A 329 -16.02 43.23 27.71
N GLN A 330 -15.09 43.33 26.75
CA GLN A 330 -14.23 44.51 26.64
C GLN A 330 -14.20 45.07 25.22
N VAL A 331 -14.38 46.38 25.19
CA VAL A 331 -14.55 47.30 24.07
C VAL A 331 -13.17 47.75 23.56
N GLY A 332 -13.01 47.86 22.24
CA GLY A 332 -12.20 48.94 21.65
C GLY A 332 -11.04 48.57 20.70
N MET A 333 -11.08 49.20 19.52
CA MET A 333 -10.00 49.43 18.54
C MET A 333 -9.55 48.25 17.66
N GLN A 334 -9.26 48.35 16.36
CA GLN A 334 -9.37 49.35 15.28
C GLN A 334 -9.09 48.56 13.96
N PRO A 335 -9.42 49.09 12.76
CA PRO A 335 -9.57 48.28 11.56
C PRO A 335 -8.23 48.03 10.84
N TYR A 336 -7.95 46.76 10.50
CA TYR A 336 -6.88 46.44 9.56
C TYR A 336 -7.42 46.50 8.13
N ALA A 337 -6.69 47.25 7.31
CA ALA A 337 -6.97 47.52 5.91
C ALA A 337 -6.83 46.28 5.03
N ASP A 338 -7.74 46.20 4.04
CA ASP A 338 -7.71 45.29 2.91
C ASP A 338 -6.40 45.42 2.11
N LEU A 339 -5.64 44.33 2.06
CA LEU A 339 -4.62 44.11 1.04
C LEU A 339 -5.06 42.94 0.15
N ALA A 340 -5.50 43.29 -1.05
CA ALA A 340 -5.80 42.34 -2.11
C ALA A 340 -4.52 41.60 -2.55
N PRO A 341 -4.55 40.27 -2.73
CA PRO A 341 -3.47 39.58 -3.41
C PRO A 341 -3.64 39.72 -4.93
N ASN A 342 -2.64 40.36 -5.52
CA ASN A 342 -2.37 40.45 -6.95
C ASN A 342 -2.24 39.04 -7.55
N VAL A 343 -3.15 38.66 -8.46
CA VAL A 343 -3.16 37.36 -9.14
C VAL A 343 -2.34 37.50 -10.43
N GLY A 344 -1.05 37.13 -10.35
CA GLY A 344 -0.20 36.90 -11.52
C GLY A 344 -0.36 35.48 -12.07
N PRO A 345 -0.21 35.25 -13.39
CA PRO A 345 -0.50 33.98 -14.03
C PRO A 345 0.62 32.96 -13.78
N MET A 346 0.34 31.95 -12.97
CA MET A 346 1.18 30.75 -12.82
C MET A 346 0.91 29.79 -13.98
N ALA A 347 1.68 29.91 -15.05
CA ALA A 347 1.92 28.83 -16.00
C ALA A 347 3.05 27.95 -15.43
N GLY A 348 2.70 27.04 -14.53
CA GLY A 348 3.61 26.06 -13.95
C GLY A 348 3.38 24.69 -14.57
N ALA A 349 4.27 24.28 -15.48
CA ALA A 349 4.40 22.88 -15.86
C ALA A 349 4.68 22.06 -14.60
N GLY A 350 3.77 21.13 -14.29
CA GLY A 350 3.89 20.25 -13.13
C GLY A 350 5.12 19.35 -13.25
N VAL A 351 6.23 19.79 -12.66
CA VAL A 351 7.40 18.94 -12.42
C VAL A 351 6.96 17.88 -11.42
N ASN A 352 7.01 16.62 -11.86
CA ASN A 352 6.68 15.47 -11.05
C ASN A 352 7.67 15.39 -9.87
N PRO A 353 7.26 15.57 -8.61
CA PRO A 353 8.18 15.55 -7.46
C PRO A 353 8.85 14.18 -7.26
N TYR A 354 8.38 13.13 -7.94
CA TYR A 354 8.97 11.79 -7.92
C TYR A 354 10.16 11.65 -8.87
N GLN A 355 10.35 12.55 -9.84
CA GLN A 355 11.42 12.42 -10.83
C GLN A 355 12.81 12.62 -10.22
N GLY A 356 12.91 13.41 -9.14
CA GLY A 356 14.17 13.64 -8.41
C GLY A 356 14.64 12.45 -7.58
N ALA A 357 13.72 11.62 -7.07
CA ALA A 357 14.09 10.46 -6.24
C ALA A 357 14.72 9.31 -7.06
N TYR A 358 14.35 9.18 -8.34
CA TYR A 358 14.91 8.16 -9.22
C TYR A 358 16.28 8.55 -9.83
N GLN A 359 16.62 9.83 -9.95
CA GLN A 359 17.87 10.27 -10.58
C GLN A 359 19.08 10.30 -9.63
N GLN A 360 18.90 10.26 -8.32
CA GLN A 360 20.01 10.36 -7.36
C GLN A 360 20.48 9.03 -6.77
N ASN A 361 19.99 7.88 -7.25
CA ASN A 361 20.45 6.58 -6.76
C ASN A 361 21.61 6.06 -7.65
N PRO A 362 22.90 6.11 -7.21
CA PRO A 362 24.05 5.66 -8.00
C PRO A 362 24.04 4.15 -8.29
N HIS A 363 23.10 3.39 -7.71
CA HIS A 363 22.91 1.96 -7.99
C HIS A 363 21.85 1.65 -9.07
N ALA A 364 21.08 2.64 -9.56
CA ALA A 364 20.08 2.43 -10.59
C ALA A 364 20.67 1.99 -11.96
N ALA A 365 21.94 2.31 -12.22
CA ALA A 365 22.60 1.95 -13.48
C ALA A 365 23.18 0.51 -13.52
N ARG A 366 23.18 -0.23 -12.39
CA ARG A 366 23.81 -1.57 -12.32
C ARG A 366 22.85 -2.74 -12.50
N TYR A 367 21.55 -2.51 -12.54
CA TYR A 367 20.56 -3.56 -12.78
C TYR A 367 19.79 -3.29 -14.08
N MET A 368 20.30 -3.88 -15.16
CA MET A 368 19.66 -4.16 -16.46
C MET A 368 19.40 -2.99 -17.44
N PRO A 369 19.71 -3.19 -18.75
CA PRO A 369 19.27 -2.31 -19.82
C PRO A 369 17.76 -2.45 -20.02
N ASN A 370 17.08 -1.31 -20.07
CA ASN A 370 15.67 -1.16 -20.38
C ASN A 370 15.32 -1.93 -21.68
N PRO A 371 14.43 -2.94 -21.69
CA PRO A 371 13.96 -3.52 -22.94
C PRO A 371 13.17 -2.44 -23.69
N SER A 372 13.47 -2.26 -24.98
CA SER A 372 12.82 -1.23 -25.80
C SER A 372 11.29 -1.43 -25.82
N PRO A 373 10.50 -0.34 -25.91
CA PRO A 373 9.03 -0.40 -25.94
C PRO A 373 8.45 -1.24 -27.10
N THR A 374 9.28 -1.63 -28.07
CA THR A 374 8.88 -2.41 -29.25
C THR A 374 8.69 -3.91 -28.97
N ALA A 375 9.13 -4.42 -27.82
CA ALA A 375 9.09 -5.86 -27.53
C ALA A 375 7.70 -6.40 -27.11
N TRP A 376 6.75 -5.54 -26.72
CA TRP A 376 5.45 -5.97 -26.20
C TRP A 376 4.35 -6.16 -27.27
N GLN A 377 4.63 -5.86 -28.55
CA GLN A 377 3.65 -5.97 -29.64
C GLN A 377 3.75 -7.23 -30.51
N ALA A 378 4.72 -8.13 -30.27
CA ALA A 378 4.99 -9.26 -31.17
C ALA A 378 4.57 -10.65 -30.67
N GLN A 379 3.89 -10.77 -29.53
CA GLN A 379 3.41 -12.07 -29.01
C GLN A 379 1.91 -12.08 -28.77
N ALA A 380 1.16 -12.05 -29.87
CA ALA A 380 -0.24 -12.46 -29.89
C ALA A 380 -0.54 -13.05 -31.27
N MET A 381 -0.32 -14.36 -31.43
CA MET A 381 -1.06 -15.30 -32.30
C MET A 381 -0.28 -16.61 -32.39
N GLN A 382 -0.60 -17.54 -31.50
CA GLN A 382 -0.61 -18.99 -31.73
C GLN A 382 -1.03 -19.63 -30.41
N TYR A 383 -2.34 -19.85 -30.26
CA TYR A 383 -3.00 -21.05 -29.72
C TYR A 383 -4.51 -20.83 -29.79
#